data_AF-A0A6P4JV80-F1
#
_entry.id   AF-A0A6P4JV80-F1
#
_cell.length_a   1.000
_cell.length_b   1.000
_cell.length_c   1.000
_cell.angle_alpha   90.00
_cell.angle_beta   90.00
_cell.angle_gamma   90.00
#
_symmetry.space_group_name_H-M   'P 1'
#
loop_
_entity.id
_entity.type
_entity.pdbx_description
1 polymer ?
#
loop_
_entity_poly.entity_id
_entity_poly.type
_entity_poly.pdbx_seq_one_letter_code
_entity_poly.pdbx_strand_id
1 'polypeptide(L)'
;MSEGVTGLKESLNLNSDLPPAVSTSSTGSLNAATAAAAAASAAATCQANVVTIPVPILQSEGNFAYITVKGSLHDYTCTVFGLNQAEVQALSKRFESGVKACVNGIMVAVSPMVMLNTLAQLSYKVVCSCGEAEICWTMQREV
;
A
#
# COMPACT_ATOMS: atom_id res chain seq x y z
N MET A 1 53.79 35.24 2.51
CA MET A 1 52.35 34.97 2.37
C MET A 1 52.21 34.18 1.06
N SER A 2 52.74 32.95 0.94
CA SER A 2 52.28 31.69 1.57
C SER A 2 50.80 31.45 1.19
N GLU A 3 50.35 30.41 0.49
CA GLU A 3 50.78 29.03 0.15
C GLU A 3 50.10 28.68 -1.21
N GLY A 4 50.48 27.75 -2.08
CA GLY A 4 50.90 26.35 -1.91
C GLY A 4 49.95 25.45 -2.73
N VAL A 5 50.47 24.78 -3.76
CA VAL A 5 49.76 24.01 -4.81
C VAL A 5 49.54 22.53 -4.42
N THR A 6 48.72 21.82 -5.23
CA THR A 6 48.59 20.35 -5.46
C THR A 6 47.61 19.52 -4.63
N GLY A 7 46.82 18.71 -5.36
CA GLY A 7 45.83 17.77 -4.84
C GLY A 7 46.24 16.30 -4.88
N LEU A 8 45.32 15.43 -4.42
CA LEU A 8 45.18 13.99 -4.66
C LEU A 8 43.85 13.60 -3.95
N LYS A 9 42.78 13.19 -4.66
CA LYS A 9 42.39 11.80 -5.03
C LYS A 9 41.99 10.91 -3.84
N GLU A 10 40.74 10.41 -3.91
CA GLU A 10 40.22 9.16 -3.30
C GLU A 10 40.11 9.13 -1.75
N SER A 11 39.08 8.60 -1.07
CA SER A 11 37.96 7.75 -1.46
C SER A 11 36.83 7.90 -0.42
N LEU A 12 35.60 7.78 -0.90
CA LEU A 12 34.42 7.45 -0.10
C LEU A 12 34.71 6.18 0.72
N ASN A 13 34.62 6.26 2.05
CA ASN A 13 34.61 5.07 2.89
C ASN A 13 33.17 4.79 3.35
N LEU A 14 32.50 3.90 2.61
CA LEU A 14 31.27 3.22 3.00
C LEU A 14 31.63 1.96 3.82
N ASN A 15 31.71 2.10 5.14
CA ASN A 15 31.50 0.99 6.06
C ASN A 15 29.99 1.03 6.42
N SER A 16 29.08 0.22 5.86
CA SER A 16 29.01 -1.25 5.81
C SER A 16 29.19 -1.87 7.20
N ASP A 17 28.17 -1.76 8.04
CA ASP A 17 28.02 -2.57 9.25
C ASP A 17 26.75 -3.43 9.11
N LEU A 18 26.95 -4.67 8.66
CA LEU A 18 25.95 -5.74 8.73
C LEU A 18 26.10 -6.44 10.10
N PRO A 19 25.03 -6.62 10.88
CA PRO A 19 25.06 -7.62 11.94
C PRO A 19 24.92 -9.04 11.34
N PRO A 20 25.66 -10.04 11.84
CA PRO A 20 25.59 -11.41 11.36
C PRO A 20 24.25 -12.06 11.69
N ALA A 21 23.73 -12.84 10.73
CA ALA A 21 22.59 -13.72 10.91
C ALA A 21 22.87 -14.74 12.02
N VAL A 22 22.07 -14.71 13.09
CA VAL A 22 21.98 -15.84 14.02
C VAL A 22 20.74 -16.65 13.66
N SER A 23 20.97 -17.88 13.23
CA SER A 23 19.94 -18.89 13.07
C SER A 23 19.62 -19.47 14.44
N THR A 24 18.41 -19.27 14.94
CA THR A 24 17.88 -20.00 16.09
C THR A 24 16.59 -20.70 15.69
N SER A 25 16.76 -21.99 15.40
CA SER A 25 15.71 -22.99 15.32
C SER A 25 14.97 -23.10 16.66
N SER A 26 13.66 -22.87 16.65
CA SER A 26 12.78 -23.38 17.71
C SER A 26 11.74 -24.31 17.09
N THR A 27 11.94 -25.59 17.36
CA THR A 27 11.07 -26.71 17.06
C THR A 27 9.86 -26.68 17.99
N GLY A 28 8.69 -26.30 17.48
CA GLY A 28 7.40 -26.58 18.11
C GLY A 28 6.88 -27.92 17.61
N SER A 29 7.16 -28.99 18.36
CA SER A 29 6.59 -30.32 18.13
C SER A 29 5.09 -30.33 18.38
N LEU A 30 4.31 -30.78 17.40
CA LEU A 30 2.94 -31.24 17.60
C LEU A 30 2.92 -32.72 17.22
N ASN A 31 2.59 -33.55 18.22
CA ASN A 31 2.62 -35.00 18.20
C ASN A 31 1.99 -35.62 16.95
N ALA A 32 2.79 -36.43 16.26
CA ALA A 32 2.30 -37.51 15.41
C ALA A 32 1.86 -38.67 16.30
N ALA A 33 0.58 -39.04 16.23
CA ALA A 33 0.09 -40.33 16.68
C ALA A 33 -0.18 -41.21 15.45
N THR A 34 0.68 -42.21 15.28
CA THR A 34 0.47 -43.46 14.53
C THR A 34 -0.66 -44.27 15.22
N ALA A 35 -1.36 -45.26 14.66
CA ALA A 35 -1.25 -46.07 13.46
C ALA A 35 -2.61 -46.73 13.16
N ALA A 36 -2.81 -47.15 11.90
CA ALA A 36 -3.56 -48.32 11.41
C ALA A 36 -5.06 -48.43 11.78
N ALA A 37 -6.00 -48.83 10.93
CA ALA A 37 -6.00 -49.76 9.83
C ALA A 37 -7.35 -49.68 9.07
N ALA A 38 -7.42 -50.44 7.97
CA ALA A 38 -8.62 -51.02 7.36
C ALA A 38 -9.43 -50.16 6.37
N ALA A 39 -9.30 -50.59 5.12
CA ALA A 39 -10.25 -50.33 4.05
C ALA A 39 -11.65 -50.88 4.40
N ALA A 40 -12.69 -50.09 4.12
CA ALA A 40 -14.00 -50.58 3.74
C ALA A 40 -14.82 -49.44 3.11
N SER A 41 -15.26 -49.67 1.89
CA SER A 41 -16.23 -48.89 1.13
C SER A 41 -17.56 -48.73 1.85
N ALA A 42 -18.06 -47.50 1.99
CA ALA A 42 -19.49 -47.24 2.15
C ALA A 42 -19.80 -45.81 1.69
N ALA A 43 -20.67 -45.70 0.69
CA ALA A 43 -21.22 -44.43 0.21
C ALA A 43 -21.94 -43.70 1.36
N ALA A 44 -21.41 -42.55 1.77
CA ALA A 44 -22.05 -41.64 2.70
C ALA A 44 -22.24 -40.31 1.99
N THR A 45 -23.49 -39.97 1.72
CA THR A 45 -23.94 -38.71 1.13
C THR A 45 -23.31 -37.55 1.89
N CYS A 46 -22.41 -36.79 1.26
CA CYS A 46 -21.83 -35.59 1.82
C CYS A 46 -22.94 -34.52 1.91
N GLN A 47 -23.72 -34.54 2.97
CA GLN A 47 -24.70 -33.49 3.23
C GLN A 47 -23.89 -32.22 3.54
N ALA A 48 -23.76 -31.36 2.54
CA ALA A 48 -23.11 -30.06 2.69
C ALA A 48 -23.91 -29.26 3.73
N ASN A 49 -23.37 -29.10 4.93
CA ASN A 49 -23.94 -28.23 5.93
C ASN A 49 -23.67 -26.79 5.47
N VAL A 50 -24.60 -26.22 4.71
CA VAL A 50 -24.54 -24.84 4.24
C VAL A 50 -24.83 -23.95 5.44
N VAL A 51 -23.78 -23.51 6.13
CA VAL A 51 -23.88 -22.46 7.14
C VAL A 51 -24.04 -21.14 6.37
N THR A 52 -25.29 -20.70 6.22
CA THR A 52 -25.62 -19.38 5.68
C THR A 52 -25.21 -18.34 6.72
N ILE A 53 -23.98 -17.84 6.62
CA ILE A 53 -23.56 -16.67 7.38
C ILE A 53 -24.18 -15.46 6.69
N PRO A 54 -25.03 -14.66 7.37
CA PRO A 54 -25.41 -13.36 6.85
C PRO A 54 -24.13 -12.53 6.75
N VAL A 55 -23.59 -12.39 5.54
CA VAL A 55 -22.56 -11.38 5.28
C VAL A 55 -23.22 -10.05 5.64
N PRO A 56 -22.62 -9.25 6.54
CA PRO A 56 -23.08 -7.88 6.73
C PRO A 56 -22.99 -7.18 5.38
N ILE A 57 -24.12 -7.09 4.69
CA ILE A 57 -24.29 -6.17 3.58
C ILE A 57 -24.10 -4.81 4.22
N LEU A 58 -22.92 -4.21 4.03
CA LEU A 58 -22.71 -2.80 4.29
C LEU A 58 -23.75 -2.07 3.46
N GLN A 59 -24.89 -1.76 4.08
CA GLN A 59 -25.94 -0.94 3.52
C GLN A 59 -25.37 0.46 3.38
N SER A 60 -24.65 0.67 2.30
CA SER A 60 -24.31 1.99 1.85
C SER A 60 -25.10 2.18 0.56
N GLU A 61 -26.39 2.47 0.67
CA GLU A 61 -27.26 2.86 -0.44
C GLU A 61 -26.92 4.29 -0.93
N GLY A 62 -25.62 4.58 -1.01
CA GLY A 62 -25.05 5.83 -1.53
C GLY A 62 -24.39 5.56 -2.87
N ASN A 63 -24.45 6.52 -3.78
CA ASN A 63 -23.55 6.54 -4.92
C ASN A 63 -22.15 6.84 -4.36
N PHE A 64 -21.13 6.05 -4.71
CA PHE A 64 -19.76 6.26 -4.25
C PHE A 64 -18.82 6.52 -5.42
N ALA A 65 -18.00 7.56 -5.29
CA ALA A 65 -16.89 7.80 -6.17
C ALA A 65 -15.61 7.27 -5.53
N TYR A 66 -14.87 6.45 -6.27
CA TYR A 66 -13.61 5.86 -5.83
C TYR A 66 -12.44 6.50 -6.55
N ILE A 67 -11.39 6.77 -5.78
CA ILE A 67 -10.11 7.22 -6.30
C ILE A 67 -8.99 6.34 -5.75
N THR A 68 -7.88 6.29 -6.48
CA THR A 68 -6.67 5.61 -6.03
C THR A 68 -5.54 6.62 -5.95
N VAL A 69 -4.82 6.61 -4.84
CA VAL A 69 -3.60 7.38 -4.63
C VAL A 69 -2.44 6.40 -4.51
N LYS A 70 -1.38 6.61 -5.28
CA LYS A 70 -0.14 5.86 -5.21
C LYS A 70 0.97 6.80 -4.76
N GLY A 71 1.83 6.38 -3.84
CA GLY A 71 3.02 7.15 -3.44
C GLY A 71 3.93 6.36 -2.50
N SER A 72 5.06 6.96 -2.12
CA SER A 72 5.97 6.38 -1.12
C SER A 72 6.14 7.33 0.06
N LEU A 73 6.31 6.79 1.28
CA LEU A 73 6.65 7.62 2.44
C LEU A 73 8.08 8.20 2.37
N HIS A 74 8.91 7.65 1.49
CA HIS A 74 10.28 8.11 1.25
C HIS A 74 10.39 9.08 0.06
N ASP A 75 9.28 9.35 -0.64
CA ASP A 75 9.25 10.22 -1.81
C ASP A 75 8.21 11.35 -1.63
N TYR A 76 8.42 12.43 -2.38
CA TYR A 76 7.54 13.60 -2.44
C TYR A 76 6.76 13.63 -3.75
N THR A 77 6.43 12.47 -4.29
CA THR A 77 5.57 12.36 -5.46
C THR A 77 4.41 11.40 -5.18
N CYS A 78 3.21 11.85 -5.53
CA CYS A 78 1.99 11.07 -5.44
C CYS A 78 1.32 11.05 -6.80
N THR A 79 0.77 9.90 -7.20
CA THR A 79 -0.06 9.78 -8.40
C THR A 79 -1.49 9.48 -8.00
N VAL A 80 -2.44 10.24 -8.52
CA VAL A 80 -3.86 10.10 -8.22
C VAL A 80 -4.63 9.74 -9.48
N PHE A 81 -5.52 8.77 -9.36
CA PHE A 81 -6.36 8.23 -10.43
C PHE A 81 -7.84 8.31 -10.06
N GLY A 82 -8.70 8.53 -11.05
CA GLY A 82 -10.16 8.53 -10.87
C GLY A 82 -10.78 9.86 -10.41
N LEU A 83 -9.99 10.94 -10.35
CA LEU A 83 -10.52 12.29 -10.05
C LEU A 83 -11.38 12.81 -11.20
N ASN A 84 -12.44 13.54 -10.86
CA ASN A 84 -13.25 14.30 -11.82
C ASN A 84 -12.53 15.58 -12.26
N GLN A 85 -12.87 16.12 -13.43
CA GLN A 85 -12.24 17.31 -14.01
C GLN A 85 -12.30 18.53 -13.09
N ALA A 86 -13.41 18.74 -12.37
CA ALA A 86 -13.52 19.83 -11.40
C ALA A 86 -12.52 19.68 -10.24
N GLU A 87 -12.26 18.45 -9.81
CA GLU A 87 -11.32 18.15 -8.72
C GLU A 87 -9.87 18.28 -9.19
N VAL A 88 -9.57 17.82 -10.40
CA VAL A 88 -8.26 18.03 -11.04
C VAL A 88 -7.96 19.53 -11.13
N GLN A 89 -8.94 20.36 -11.52
CA GLN A 89 -8.78 21.82 -11.57
C GLN A 89 -8.57 22.43 -10.18
N ALA A 90 -9.37 22.03 -9.18
CA ALA A 90 -9.20 22.50 -7.81
C ALA A 90 -7.83 22.11 -7.22
N LEU A 91 -7.37 20.90 -7.51
CA LEU A 91 -6.08 20.38 -7.07
C LEU A 91 -4.91 21.07 -7.78
N SER A 92 -5.05 21.34 -9.08
CA SER A 92 -4.07 22.12 -9.86
C SER A 92 -3.94 23.54 -9.35
N LYS A 93 -5.05 24.19 -8.96
CA LYS A 93 -5.02 25.50 -8.31
C LYS A 93 -4.36 25.45 -6.93
N ARG A 94 -4.59 24.38 -6.16
CA ARG A 94 -3.96 24.21 -4.84
C ARG A 94 -2.46 23.95 -4.94
N PHE A 95 -2.02 23.27 -5.99
CA PHE A 95 -0.64 22.88 -6.22
C PHE A 95 -0.13 23.49 -7.55
N GLU A 96 -0.12 24.82 -7.61
CA GLU A 96 0.10 25.64 -8.83
C GLU A 96 1.32 25.27 -9.69
N SER A 97 2.36 24.64 -9.13
CA SER A 97 3.55 24.18 -9.87
C SER A 97 3.79 22.67 -9.80
N GLY A 98 2.97 21.92 -9.04
CA GLY A 98 3.25 20.55 -8.66
C GLY A 98 2.49 19.49 -9.46
N VAL A 99 1.49 19.86 -10.25
CA VAL A 99 0.61 18.89 -10.95
C VAL A 99 1.07 18.66 -12.39
N LYS A 100 1.34 17.40 -12.72
CA LYS A 100 1.68 16.93 -14.07
C LYS A 100 0.72 15.82 -14.48
N ALA A 101 0.13 15.90 -15.68
CA ALA A 101 -0.71 14.83 -16.19
C ALA A 101 0.10 13.53 -16.38
N CYS A 102 -0.50 12.39 -16.05
CA CYS A 102 0.03 11.06 -16.32
C CYS A 102 -1.05 10.18 -16.97
N VAL A 103 -0.68 8.95 -17.35
CA VAL A 103 -1.64 8.04 -18.00
C VAL A 103 -2.77 7.71 -17.02
N ASN A 104 -4.01 8.06 -17.37
CA ASN A 104 -5.24 7.85 -16.58
C ASN A 104 -5.29 8.59 -15.23
N GLY A 105 -4.42 9.58 -15.01
CA GLY A 105 -4.38 10.29 -13.73
C GLY A 105 -3.52 11.55 -13.75
N ILE A 106 -3.15 11.99 -12.56
CA ILE A 106 -2.25 13.11 -12.35
C ILE A 106 -1.16 12.74 -11.36
N MET A 107 0.03 13.24 -11.58
CA MET A 107 1.14 13.19 -10.64
C MET A 107 1.27 14.53 -9.96
N VAL A 108 1.43 14.54 -8.64
CA VAL A 108 1.55 15.73 -7.82
C VAL A 108 2.80 15.62 -6.96
N ALA A 109 3.66 16.64 -7.02
CA ALA A 109 4.91 16.72 -6.27
C ALA A 109 4.67 17.10 -4.79
N VAL A 110 4.01 16.21 -4.04
CA VAL A 110 3.78 16.34 -2.59
C VAL A 110 3.95 14.98 -1.89
N SER A 111 4.20 15.02 -0.57
CA SER A 111 4.23 13.79 0.24
C SER A 111 2.84 13.14 0.35
N PRO A 112 2.75 11.81 0.54
CA PRO A 112 1.48 11.11 0.67
C PRO A 112 0.58 11.67 1.77
N MET A 113 1.15 12.09 2.89
CA MET A 113 0.39 12.66 4.00
C MET A 113 -0.36 13.93 3.60
N VAL A 114 0.30 14.83 2.84
CA VAL A 114 -0.31 16.07 2.35
C VAL A 114 -1.40 15.77 1.32
N MET A 115 -1.15 14.80 0.43
CA MET A 115 -2.12 14.39 -0.59
C MET A 115 -3.39 13.81 0.05
N LEU A 116 -3.25 12.82 0.94
CA LEU A 116 -4.39 12.18 1.61
C LEU A 116 -5.21 13.19 2.43
N ASN A 117 -4.55 14.08 3.17
CA ASN A 117 -5.23 15.14 3.92
C ASN A 117 -5.95 16.15 3.02
N THR A 118 -5.42 16.42 1.83
CA THR A 118 -6.06 17.29 0.83
C THR A 118 -7.30 16.63 0.25
N LEU A 119 -7.22 15.35 -0.08
CA LEU A 119 -8.37 14.57 -0.59
C LEU A 119 -9.44 14.37 0.50
N ALA A 120 -9.04 14.27 1.77
CA ALA A 120 -9.96 14.24 2.90
C ALA A 120 -10.81 15.52 3.02
N GLN A 121 -10.27 16.69 2.66
CA GLN A 121 -11.04 17.94 2.60
C GLN A 121 -12.10 17.93 1.48
N LEU A 122 -11.93 17.06 0.47
CA LEU A 122 -12.92 16.80 -0.59
C LEU A 122 -13.88 15.66 -0.21
N SER A 123 -13.93 15.28 1.07
CA SER A 123 -14.77 14.19 1.64
C SER A 123 -14.37 12.78 1.21
N TYR A 124 -13.19 12.57 0.63
CA TYR A 124 -12.66 11.23 0.40
C TYR A 124 -12.14 10.63 1.72
N LYS A 125 -12.54 9.39 2.00
CA LYS A 125 -12.10 8.60 3.14
C LYS A 125 -11.28 7.41 2.65
N VAL A 126 -10.16 7.11 3.31
CA VAL A 126 -9.35 5.91 2.99
C VAL A 126 -10.16 4.67 3.37
N VAL A 127 -10.27 3.71 2.44
CA VAL A 127 -10.97 2.43 2.65
C VAL A 127 -10.02 1.25 2.74
N CYS A 128 -8.92 1.30 1.99
CA CYS A 128 -7.88 0.29 2.06
C CYS A 128 -6.53 0.89 1.69
N SER A 129 -5.47 0.26 2.19
CA SER A 129 -4.08 0.55 1.85
C SER A 129 -3.36 -0.75 1.56
N CYS A 130 -2.54 -0.78 0.51
CA CYS A 130 -1.75 -1.95 0.13
C CYS A 130 -0.41 -1.51 -0.46
N GLY A 131 0.67 -2.21 -0.11
CA GLY A 131 2.01 -1.96 -0.62
C GLY A 131 3.07 -1.87 0.48
N GLU A 132 4.35 -1.86 0.09
CA GLU A 132 5.50 -1.84 1.00
C GLU A 132 6.38 -0.61 0.71
N ALA A 133 7.16 -0.63 -0.37
CA ALA A 133 8.00 0.52 -0.77
C ALA A 133 7.18 1.64 -1.44
N GLU A 134 6.25 1.25 -2.32
CA GLU A 134 5.19 2.11 -2.84
C GLU A 134 3.86 1.61 -2.28
N ILE A 135 3.06 2.53 -1.77
CA ILE A 135 1.79 2.26 -1.13
C ILE A 135 0.68 2.85 -2.01
N CYS A 136 -0.36 2.05 -2.21
CA CYS A 136 -1.60 2.44 -2.85
C CYS A 136 -2.69 2.58 -1.78
N TRP A 137 -3.36 3.72 -1.76
CA TRP A 137 -4.55 3.99 -0.96
C TRP A 137 -5.76 4.08 -1.87
N THR A 138 -6.77 3.27 -1.60
CA THR A 138 -8.08 3.48 -2.19
C THR A 138 -8.86 4.41 -1.28
N MET A 139 -9.44 5.46 -1.84
CA MET A 139 -10.32 6.37 -1.11
C MET A 139 -11.71 6.39 -1.75
N GLN A 140 -12.74 6.57 -0.93
CA GLN A 140 -14.12 6.67 -1.36
C GLN A 140 -14.75 7.96 -0.84
N ARG A 141 -15.61 8.60 -1.62
CA ARG A 141 -16.55 9.60 -1.14
C ARG A 141 -17.96 9.22 -1.51
N GLU A 142 -18.91 9.67 -0.71
CA GLU A 142 -20.32 9.67 -1.06
C GLU A 142 -20.60 10.81 -2.06
N VAL A 143 -21.47 10.56 -3.03
CA VAL A 143 -21.76 11.47 -4.17
C VAL A 143 -23.21 11.90 -4.17
#